data_AF-A0A7I0HUK8-F1
#
_entry.id   AF-A0A7I0HUK8-F1
#
_cell.length_a   1.000
_cell.length_b   1.000
_cell.length_c   1.000
_cell.angle_alpha   90.00
_cell.angle_beta   90.00
_cell.angle_gamma   90.00
#
_symmetry.space_group_name_H-M   'P 1'
#
loop_
_entity.id
_entity.type
_entity.pdbx_description
1 polymer ?
#
loop_
_entity_poly.entity_id
_entity_poly.type
_entity_poly.pdbx_seq_one_letter_code
_entity_poly.pdbx_strand_id
1 'polypeptide(L)'
;MPFDTFIQCPWCKTQYPNANVSHCTNCGGTLDYSITSDELGSEPPIAPRVLPTKFKRRIKYTGNVMTLIGIIFTIPFFWTILFPLIGIFCWRRGLRIANDELIPLEQGKATVGEIIDIRKDYTQSLNGKSPSIVEFVFEVNGKTYTGNVGNIYESVHLTKKIGDKLWVVYMPEEPEKSSIWPPLV
;
A
#
# COMPACT_ATOMS: atom_id res chain seq x y z
N MET A 1 -30.74 -0.66 24.64
CA MET A 1 -30.17 -1.09 23.35
C MET A 1 -28.72 -0.65 23.36
N PRO A 2 -27.72 -1.54 23.33
CA PRO A 2 -26.34 -1.10 23.22
C PRO A 2 -26.19 -0.49 21.82
N PHE A 3 -25.65 0.73 21.73
CA PHE A 3 -25.24 1.30 20.45
C PHE A 3 -24.07 0.44 19.96
N ASP A 4 -24.22 -0.27 18.85
CA ASP A 4 -23.10 -0.90 18.16
C ASP A 4 -22.17 0.21 17.66
N THR A 5 -21.19 0.60 18.47
CA THR A 5 -20.16 1.57 18.07
C THR A 5 -19.17 0.84 17.15
N PHE A 6 -19.37 0.97 15.85
CA PHE A 6 -18.41 0.53 14.85
C PHE A 6 -17.24 1.52 14.80
N ILE A 7 -16.01 1.01 14.91
CA ILE A 7 -14.80 1.80 14.68
C ILE A 7 -14.46 1.67 13.20
N GLN A 8 -14.40 2.80 12.51
CA GLN A 8 -13.99 2.84 11.12
C GLN A 8 -12.51 3.18 11.04
N CYS A 9 -11.73 2.31 10.40
CA CYS A 9 -10.31 2.56 10.15
C CYS A 9 -10.12 3.90 9.41
N PRO A 10 -9.30 4.85 9.91
CA PRO A 10 -9.17 6.16 9.27
C PRO A 10 -8.55 6.07 7.87
N TRP A 11 -7.77 5.02 7.59
CA TRP A 11 -7.12 4.83 6.29
C TRP A 11 -7.97 4.03 5.35
N CYS A 12 -8.09 2.71 5.52
CA CYS A 12 -8.80 1.85 4.56
C CYS A 12 -10.30 1.72 4.84
N LYS A 13 -10.86 2.53 5.76
CA LYS A 13 -12.30 2.63 6.10
C LYS A 13 -13.01 1.32 6.42
N THR A 14 -12.26 0.24 6.64
CA THR A 14 -12.75 -1.04 7.12
C THR A 14 -13.38 -0.84 8.48
N GLN A 15 -14.63 -1.29 8.61
CA GLN A 15 -15.40 -1.18 9.83
C GLN A 15 -15.13 -2.40 10.70
N TYR A 16 -14.87 -2.15 11.98
CA TYR A 16 -14.72 -3.18 12.99
C TYR A 16 -15.89 -3.08 13.97
N PRO A 17 -16.63 -4.19 14.19
CA PRO A 17 -17.59 -4.23 15.29
C PRO A 17 -16.80 -4.07 16.59
N ASN A 18 -17.18 -3.06 17.38
CA ASN A 18 -16.63 -2.64 18.67
C ASN A 18 -15.55 -3.58 19.23
N ALA A 19 -14.27 -3.29 18.93
CA ALA A 19 -13.19 -4.18 19.30
C ALA A 19 -11.95 -3.42 19.77
N ASN A 20 -11.39 -3.97 20.82
CA ASN A 20 -10.14 -3.64 21.52
C ASN A 20 -8.91 -3.86 20.62
N VAL A 21 -8.95 -3.30 19.41
CA VAL A 21 -7.97 -3.52 18.34
C VAL A 21 -7.25 -2.21 18.11
N SER A 22 -5.95 -2.19 18.41
CA SER A 22 -5.11 -1.01 18.18
C SER A 22 -4.67 -0.85 16.73
N HIS A 23 -4.76 -1.89 15.88
CA HIS A 23 -4.32 -1.85 14.48
C HIS A 23 -5.32 -2.49 13.50
N CYS A 24 -5.50 -1.88 12.33
CA CYS A 24 -6.34 -2.39 11.26
C CYS A 24 -5.76 -3.69 10.67
N THR A 25 -6.52 -4.78 10.73
CA THR A 25 -6.15 -6.06 10.11
C THR A 25 -6.10 -6.05 8.58
N ASN A 26 -6.66 -5.01 7.94
CA ASN A 26 -6.73 -4.91 6.48
C ASN A 26 -5.58 -4.08 5.89
N CYS A 27 -5.21 -2.93 6.50
CA CYS A 27 -4.12 -2.07 6.02
C CYS A 27 -2.92 -1.95 6.99
N GLY A 28 -3.06 -2.35 8.25
CA GLY A 28 -1.98 -2.34 9.25
C GLY A 28 -1.79 -1.04 10.04
N GLY A 29 -2.49 0.05 9.71
CA GLY A 29 -2.38 1.29 10.51
C GLY A 29 -3.05 1.19 11.89
N THR A 30 -2.71 2.09 12.82
CA THR A 30 -3.34 2.31 14.15
C THR A 30 -4.84 2.75 14.19
N LEU A 31 -5.75 2.01 14.80
CA LEU A 31 -7.17 2.41 14.87
C LEU A 31 -7.45 3.57 15.87
N ASP A 32 -6.43 4.33 16.27
CA ASP A 32 -6.55 5.49 17.15
C ASP A 32 -7.62 6.43 16.61
N TYR A 33 -8.68 6.57 17.39
CA TYR A 33 -9.87 7.32 17.04
C TYR A 33 -9.53 8.82 16.99
N SER A 34 -9.29 9.34 15.79
CA SER A 34 -9.30 10.78 15.50
C SER A 34 -10.32 11.05 14.41
N ILE A 35 -11.48 11.59 14.79
CA ILE A 35 -12.51 12.06 13.86
C ILE A 35 -12.12 13.40 13.21
N THR A 36 -11.05 14.06 13.66
CA THR A 36 -10.78 15.46 13.32
C THR A 36 -9.30 15.80 13.41
N SER A 37 -8.48 15.23 12.52
CA SER A 37 -7.17 15.83 12.27
C SER A 37 -6.66 15.47 10.89
N ASP A 38 -6.56 16.46 10.01
CA ASP A 38 -5.73 16.43 8.80
C ASP A 38 -4.22 16.32 9.14
N GLU A 39 -3.89 16.07 10.41
CA GLU A 39 -2.55 15.88 10.93
C GLU A 39 -1.85 14.66 10.31
N LEU A 40 -0.53 14.63 10.51
CA LEU A 40 0.40 13.64 9.99
C LEU A 40 0.07 12.20 10.45
N GLY A 41 -0.70 12.06 11.54
CA GLY A 41 -0.95 10.80 12.22
C GLY A 41 0.24 10.34 13.06
N SER A 42 0.07 9.23 13.76
CA SER A 42 1.14 8.62 14.57
C SER A 42 2.31 8.16 13.70
N GLU A 43 3.54 8.40 14.17
CA GLU A 43 4.75 7.89 13.54
C GLU A 43 4.68 6.36 13.35
N PRO A 44 5.21 5.82 12.23
CA PRO A 44 5.28 4.38 12.03
C PRO A 44 6.05 3.72 13.19
N PRO A 45 5.66 2.52 13.64
CA PRO A 45 6.41 1.80 14.67
C PRO A 45 7.85 1.53 14.20
N ILE A 46 8.77 1.32 15.14
CA ILE A 46 10.18 1.07 14.80
C ILE A 46 10.27 -0.23 13.99
N ALA A 47 11.08 -0.24 12.93
CA ALA A 47 11.34 -1.43 12.14
C ALA A 47 12.10 -2.50 12.97
N PRO A 48 11.83 -3.81 12.79
CA PRO A 48 10.96 -4.41 11.79
C PRO A 48 9.46 -4.37 12.17
N ARG A 49 8.61 -3.94 11.24
CA ARG A 49 7.15 -3.86 11.39
C ARG A 49 6.48 -5.14 10.90
N VAL A 50 5.44 -5.57 11.59
CA VAL A 50 4.64 -6.73 11.19
C VAL A 50 3.42 -6.26 10.41
N LEU A 51 3.40 -6.50 9.10
CA LEU A 51 2.24 -6.23 8.26
C LEU A 51 1.20 -7.37 8.35
N PRO A 52 -0.11 -7.06 8.26
CA PRO A 52 -1.15 -8.07 8.23
C PRO A 52 -0.94 -9.07 7.08
N THR A 53 -1.12 -10.35 7.37
CA THR A 53 -0.93 -11.43 6.37
C THR A 53 -1.89 -11.30 5.19
N LYS A 54 -3.12 -10.84 5.43
CA LYS A 54 -4.13 -10.56 4.39
C LYS A 54 -3.66 -9.46 3.45
N PHE A 55 -3.08 -8.39 3.98
CA PHE A 55 -2.49 -7.30 3.20
C PHE A 55 -1.35 -7.82 2.32
N LYS A 56 -0.39 -8.56 2.90
CA LYS A 56 0.74 -9.15 2.14
C LYS A 56 0.29 -10.07 1.02
N ARG A 57 -0.70 -10.94 1.28
CA ARG A 57 -1.27 -11.82 0.27
C ARG A 57 -1.96 -11.04 -0.85
N ARG A 58 -2.66 -9.95 -0.51
CA ARG A 58 -3.31 -9.08 -1.49
C ARG A 58 -2.28 -8.48 -2.44
N ILE A 59 -1.24 -7.82 -1.91
CA ILE A 59 -0.18 -7.20 -2.72
C ILE A 59 0.58 -8.23 -3.56
N LYS A 60 0.85 -9.42 -3.02
CA LYS A 60 1.59 -10.47 -3.75
C LYS A 60 0.78 -11.17 -4.85
N TYR A 61 -0.49 -11.48 -4.60
CA TYR A 61 -1.22 -12.43 -5.44
C TYR A 61 -2.46 -11.84 -6.12
N THR A 62 -3.34 -11.16 -5.38
CA THR A 62 -4.65 -10.74 -5.94
C THR A 62 -4.65 -9.33 -6.51
N GLY A 63 -3.81 -8.44 -5.99
CA GLY A 63 -3.63 -7.07 -6.48
C GLY A 63 -2.53 -6.92 -7.53
N ASN A 64 -1.82 -8.01 -7.85
CA ASN A 64 -0.70 -8.00 -8.79
C ASN A 64 -1.06 -8.76 -10.07
N VAL A 65 -1.49 -8.01 -11.08
CA VAL A 65 -1.93 -8.55 -12.39
C VAL A 65 -0.85 -9.43 -13.02
N MET A 66 0.42 -9.07 -12.89
CA MET A 66 1.52 -9.84 -13.46
C MET A 66 1.68 -11.21 -12.79
N THR A 67 1.47 -11.28 -11.48
CA THR A 67 1.44 -12.54 -10.73
C THR A 67 0.23 -13.39 -11.11
N LEU A 68 -0.96 -12.79 -11.27
CA LEU A 68 -2.16 -13.50 -11.73
C LEU A 68 -1.96 -14.10 -13.13
N ILE A 69 -1.47 -13.31 -14.08
CA ILE A 69 -1.12 -13.78 -15.43
C ILE A 69 -0.11 -14.92 -15.34
N GLY A 70 0.93 -14.76 -14.52
CA GLY A 70 1.95 -15.78 -14.32
C GLY A 70 1.36 -17.12 -13.85
N ILE A 71 0.52 -17.09 -12.82
CA ILE A 71 -0.16 -18.27 -12.27
C ILE A 71 -1.05 -18.95 -13.33
N ILE A 72 -1.84 -18.16 -14.07
CA ILE A 72 -2.73 -18.66 -15.13
C ILE A 72 -1.93 -19.28 -16.29
N PHE A 73 -0.76 -18.75 -16.63
CA PHE A 73 0.05 -19.29 -17.72
C PHE A 73 0.87 -20.51 -17.29
N THR A 74 1.16 -20.65 -15.99
CA THR A 74 1.94 -21.78 -15.46
C THR A 74 1.09 -22.98 -15.06
N ILE A 75 -0.02 -22.79 -14.34
CA ILE A 75 -0.75 -23.91 -13.70
C ILE A 75 -1.60 -24.71 -14.70
N PRO A 76 -2.60 -24.13 -15.39
CA PRO A 76 -3.43 -24.89 -16.32
C PRO A 76 -2.67 -25.31 -17.59
N PHE A 77 -1.64 -24.57 -18.01
CA PHE A 77 -0.87 -24.90 -19.22
C PHE A 77 0.48 -25.58 -18.92
N PHE A 78 0.63 -26.19 -17.74
CA PHE A 78 1.89 -26.82 -17.31
C PHE A 78 2.39 -27.90 -18.27
N TRP A 79 1.49 -28.53 -19.04
CA TRP A 79 1.82 -29.55 -20.04
C TRP A 79 2.43 -28.97 -21.34
N THR A 80 2.35 -27.66 -21.53
CA THR A 80 3.02 -26.97 -22.65
C THR A 80 4.39 -26.48 -22.20
N ILE A 81 5.34 -26.30 -23.12
CA ILE A 81 6.67 -25.76 -22.74
C ILE A 81 6.65 -24.23 -22.71
N LEU A 82 6.02 -23.61 -23.71
CA LEU A 82 6.07 -22.16 -23.91
C LEU A 82 5.31 -21.38 -22.83
N PHE A 83 4.07 -21.79 -22.50
CA PHE A 83 3.24 -21.03 -21.56
C PHE A 83 3.80 -21.03 -20.13
N PRO A 84 4.30 -22.15 -19.56
CA PRO A 84 4.92 -22.15 -18.24
C PRO A 84 6.20 -21.32 -18.17
N LEU A 85 7.02 -21.28 -19.23
CA LEU A 85 8.22 -20.42 -19.24
C LEU A 85 7.84 -18.94 -19.12
N ILE A 86 6.87 -18.50 -19.94
CA ILE A 86 6.35 -17.12 -19.87
C ILE A 86 5.68 -16.88 -18.52
N GLY A 87 4.86 -17.83 -18.05
CA GLY A 87 4.15 -17.74 -16.79
C GLY A 87 5.09 -17.62 -15.58
N ILE A 88 6.15 -18.43 -15.53
CA ILE A 88 7.17 -18.38 -14.46
C ILE A 88 7.90 -17.04 -14.48
N PHE A 89 8.23 -16.52 -15.67
CA PHE A 89 8.86 -15.20 -15.80
C PHE A 89 7.95 -14.10 -15.24
N CYS A 90 6.69 -14.05 -15.67
CA CYS A 90 5.69 -13.09 -15.18
C CYS A 90 5.46 -13.24 -13.67
N TRP A 91 5.30 -14.47 -13.16
CA TRP A 91 5.10 -14.73 -11.75
C TRP A 91 6.30 -14.23 -10.92
N ARG A 92 7.54 -14.58 -11.31
CA ARG A 92 8.74 -14.11 -10.62
C ARG A 92 8.86 -12.59 -10.62
N ARG A 93 8.58 -11.94 -11.75
CA ARG A 93 8.63 -10.49 -11.86
C ARG A 93 7.54 -9.82 -11.02
N GLY A 94 6.33 -10.38 -11.01
CA GLY A 94 5.23 -9.92 -10.15
C GLY A 94 5.58 -10.00 -8.66
N LEU A 95 6.15 -11.13 -8.20
CA LEU A 95 6.58 -11.27 -6.80
C LEU A 95 7.70 -10.30 -6.43
N ARG A 96 8.62 -9.98 -7.35
CA ARG A 96 9.65 -8.96 -7.11
C ARG A 96 9.03 -7.58 -6.87
N ILE A 97 8.15 -7.14 -7.78
CA ILE A 97 7.44 -5.86 -7.64
C ILE A 97 6.69 -5.79 -6.30
N ALA A 98 5.98 -6.86 -5.93
CA ALA A 98 5.27 -6.91 -4.65
C ALA A 98 6.21 -6.87 -3.43
N ASN A 99 7.38 -7.49 -3.51
CA ASN A 99 8.36 -7.43 -2.41
C ASN A 99 9.02 -6.04 -2.34
N ASP A 100 9.32 -5.41 -3.47
CA ASP A 100 9.89 -4.06 -3.51
C ASP A 100 8.94 -3.03 -2.86
N GLU A 101 7.63 -3.23 -2.95
CA GLU A 101 6.62 -2.42 -2.25
C GLU A 101 6.52 -2.75 -0.74
N LEU A 102 6.63 -4.03 -0.37
CA LEU A 102 6.47 -4.48 1.02
C LEU A 102 7.71 -4.25 1.89
N ILE A 103 8.91 -4.30 1.32
CA ILE A 103 10.17 -4.19 2.06
C ILE A 103 10.29 -2.85 2.82
N PRO A 104 10.05 -1.67 2.19
CA PRO A 104 10.08 -0.39 2.91
C PRO A 104 9.05 -0.32 4.04
N LEU A 105 7.88 -0.92 3.85
CA LEU A 105 6.83 -0.98 4.87
C LEU A 105 7.26 -1.82 6.09
N GLU A 106 7.91 -2.96 5.87
CA GLU A 106 8.37 -3.82 6.96
C GLU A 106 9.68 -3.33 7.62
N GLN A 107 10.64 -2.84 6.83
CA GLN A 107 12.02 -2.62 7.29
C GLN A 107 12.50 -1.18 7.18
N GLY A 108 11.78 -0.31 6.48
CA GLY A 108 12.20 1.05 6.18
C GLY A 108 12.21 1.97 7.40
N LYS A 109 13.08 3.00 7.36
CA LYS A 109 13.07 4.10 8.32
C LYS A 109 11.97 5.08 7.97
N ALA A 110 11.35 5.68 8.98
CA ALA A 110 10.34 6.71 8.80
C ALA A 110 10.98 8.08 8.59
N THR A 111 10.35 8.90 7.75
CA THR A 111 10.61 10.34 7.61
C THR A 111 9.32 11.04 7.21
N VAL A 112 9.30 12.36 7.28
CA VAL A 112 8.16 13.17 6.84
C VAL A 112 8.33 13.45 5.35
N GLY A 113 7.27 13.22 4.58
CA GLY A 113 7.16 13.61 3.18
C GLY A 113 5.93 14.49 2.93
N GLU A 114 5.82 14.95 1.69
CA GLU A 114 4.76 15.84 1.21
C GLU A 114 4.21 15.32 -0.12
N ILE A 115 2.88 15.38 -0.28
CA ILE A 115 2.21 15.01 -1.52
C ILE A 115 2.41 16.10 -2.57
N ILE A 116 2.95 15.75 -3.73
CA ILE A 116 3.16 16.68 -4.85
C ILE A 116 2.14 16.52 -5.97
N ASP A 117 1.60 15.32 -6.17
CA ASP A 117 0.61 15.07 -7.22
C ASP A 117 -0.33 13.94 -6.81
N ILE A 118 -1.58 14.06 -7.24
CA ILE A 118 -2.62 13.04 -7.09
C ILE A 118 -3.35 12.97 -8.43
N ARG A 119 -3.13 11.87 -9.16
CA ARG A 119 -3.72 11.67 -10.49
C ARG A 119 -4.43 10.33 -10.61
N LYS A 120 -5.32 10.21 -11.58
CA LYS A 120 -5.94 8.92 -11.93
C LYS A 120 -5.11 8.18 -12.96
N ASP A 121 -4.90 6.90 -12.71
CA ASP A 121 -4.32 5.96 -13.66
C ASP A 121 -5.42 5.33 -14.52
N TYR A 122 -5.62 5.87 -15.73
CA TYR A 122 -6.59 5.35 -16.68
C TYR A 122 -6.14 4.08 -17.39
N THR A 123 -4.89 3.64 -17.21
CA THR A 123 -4.42 2.39 -17.84
C THR A 123 -4.98 1.15 -17.14
N GLN A 124 -5.47 1.30 -15.90
CA GLN A 124 -6.06 0.25 -15.10
C GLN A 124 -7.51 0.62 -14.74
N SER A 125 -8.39 -0.37 -14.72
CA SER A 125 -9.77 -0.20 -14.29
C SER A 125 -10.27 -1.50 -13.65
N LEU A 126 -10.87 -1.38 -12.48
CA LEU A 126 -11.54 -2.48 -11.78
C LEU A 126 -12.98 -2.03 -11.48
N ASN A 127 -13.97 -2.78 -11.96
CA ASN A 127 -15.38 -2.44 -11.84
C ASN A 127 -15.73 -1.02 -12.36
N GLY A 128 -15.08 -0.58 -13.44
CA GLY A 128 -15.30 0.74 -14.03
C GLY A 128 -14.66 1.91 -13.26
N LYS A 129 -13.83 1.62 -12.24
CA LYS A 129 -13.09 2.62 -11.49
C LYS A 129 -11.59 2.51 -11.76
N SER A 130 -11.00 3.62 -12.19
CA SER A 130 -9.55 3.76 -12.33
C SER A 130 -8.91 4.10 -11.00
N PRO A 131 -7.80 3.45 -10.62
CA PRO A 131 -7.10 3.76 -9.39
C PRO A 131 -6.42 5.13 -9.46
N SER A 132 -6.14 5.72 -8.31
CA SER A 132 -5.30 6.91 -8.18
C SER A 132 -3.84 6.52 -7.95
N ILE A 133 -2.95 7.41 -8.39
CA ILE A 133 -1.52 7.43 -8.07
C ILE A 133 -1.26 8.68 -7.24
N VAL A 134 -0.57 8.50 -6.11
CA VAL A 134 -0.09 9.58 -5.27
C VAL A 134 1.42 9.65 -5.43
N GLU A 135 1.92 10.82 -5.82
CA GLU A 135 3.35 11.13 -5.82
C GLU A 135 3.68 12.00 -4.62
N PHE A 136 4.82 11.70 -4.01
CA PHE A 136 5.30 12.38 -2.83
C PHE A 136 6.80 12.62 -2.90
N VAL A 137 7.24 13.66 -2.22
CA VAL A 137 8.65 14.00 -2.05
C VAL A 137 9.02 13.90 -0.58
N PHE A 138 10.25 13.51 -0.32
CA PHE A 138 10.81 13.43 1.03
C PHE A 138 12.31 13.71 1.00
N GLU A 139 12.85 14.11 2.14
CA GLU A 139 14.26 14.45 2.28
C GLU A 139 14.99 13.42 3.14
N VAL A 140 16.16 13.00 2.68
CA VAL A 140 17.09 12.14 3.42
C VAL A 140 18.49 12.71 3.27
N ASN A 141 19.15 13.05 4.39
CA ASN A 141 20.52 13.57 4.43
C ASN A 141 20.76 14.77 3.50
N GLY A 142 19.81 15.72 3.40
CA GLY A 142 19.94 16.90 2.53
C GLY A 142 19.64 16.66 1.05
N LYS A 143 19.23 15.44 0.66
CA LYS A 143 18.84 15.10 -0.71
C LYS A 143 17.36 14.78 -0.79
N THR A 144 16.68 15.40 -1.76
CA THR A 144 15.27 15.13 -2.06
C THR A 144 15.14 13.88 -2.92
N TYR A 145 14.18 13.04 -2.55
CA TYR A 145 13.78 11.85 -3.30
C TYR A 145 12.29 11.94 -3.61
N THR A 146 11.90 11.34 -4.74
CA THR A 146 10.50 11.25 -5.16
C THR A 146 10.09 9.79 -5.17
N GLY A 147 8.94 9.51 -4.56
CA GLY A 147 8.30 8.20 -4.57
C GLY A 147 6.88 8.28 -5.11
N ASN A 148 6.32 7.13 -5.45
CA ASN A 148 4.92 7.02 -5.83
C ASN A 148 4.27 5.77 -5.25
N VAL A 149 2.97 5.85 -5.00
CA VAL A 149 2.12 4.70 -4.64
C VAL A 149 0.90 4.72 -5.56
N GLY A 150 0.65 3.60 -6.23
CA GLY A 150 -0.46 3.41 -7.16
C GLY A 150 -1.51 2.43 -6.64
N ASN A 151 -2.44 2.03 -7.52
CA ASN A 151 -3.49 1.03 -7.23
C ASN A 151 -4.47 1.43 -6.10
N ILE A 152 -4.67 2.73 -5.87
CA ILE A 152 -5.59 3.25 -4.84
C ILE A 152 -6.99 3.37 -5.45
N TYR A 153 -7.87 2.40 -5.24
CA TYR A 153 -9.17 2.33 -5.94
C TYR A 153 -10.31 3.13 -5.30
N GLU A 154 -10.19 3.47 -4.01
CA GLU A 154 -11.22 4.26 -3.32
C GLU A 154 -10.88 5.75 -3.32
N SER A 155 -11.78 6.55 -3.91
CA SER A 155 -11.79 8.02 -3.82
C SER A 155 -11.98 8.56 -2.40
N VAL A 156 -12.17 7.67 -1.43
CA VAL A 156 -12.38 7.98 0.00
C VAL A 156 -11.03 8.31 0.69
N HIS A 157 -9.91 8.09 0.00
CA HIS A 157 -8.54 8.30 0.48
C HIS A 157 -7.95 9.70 0.29
N LEU A 158 -8.68 10.64 -0.31
CA LEU A 158 -8.17 11.99 -0.56
C LEU A 158 -8.86 13.02 0.34
N THR A 159 -8.95 12.73 1.65
CA THR A 159 -8.95 13.86 2.61
C THR A 159 -7.65 14.63 2.45
N LYS A 160 -6.57 13.90 2.16
CA LYS A 160 -5.26 14.47 1.87
C LYS A 160 -5.23 15.15 0.50
N LYS A 161 -4.72 16.38 0.48
CA LYS A 161 -4.56 17.24 -0.69
C LYS A 161 -3.07 17.32 -1.06
N ILE A 162 -2.81 17.84 -2.26
CA ILE A 162 -1.46 18.26 -2.65
C ILE A 162 -0.97 19.28 -1.62
N GLY A 163 0.25 19.11 -1.12
CA GLY A 163 0.84 19.88 -0.04
C GLY A 163 0.66 19.27 1.35
N ASP A 164 -0.17 18.25 1.51
CA ASP A 164 -0.34 17.62 2.82
C ASP A 164 0.87 16.74 3.16
N LYS A 165 1.23 16.78 4.44
CA LYS A 165 2.31 15.96 4.99
C LYS A 165 1.82 14.55 5.31
N LEU A 166 2.69 13.58 5.05
CA LEU A 166 2.49 12.15 5.34
C LEU A 166 3.80 11.52 5.85
N TRP A 167 3.67 10.35 6.48
CA TRP A 167 4.82 9.54 6.82
C TRP A 167 5.28 8.76 5.60
N VAL A 168 6.56 8.86 5.27
CA VAL A 168 7.24 8.03 4.26
C VAL A 168 8.12 7.04 4.97
N VAL A 169 8.06 5.78 4.55
CA VAL A 169 9.03 4.77 4.96
C VAL A 169 9.93 4.44 3.78
N TYR A 170 11.26 4.48 4.00
CA TYR A 170 12.26 4.31 2.95
C TYR A 170 13.40 3.41 3.40
N MET A 171 14.10 2.80 2.45
CA MET A 171 15.30 2.00 2.71
C MET A 171 16.55 2.91 2.81
N PRO A 172 17.31 2.90 3.93
CA PRO A 172 18.45 3.81 4.10
C PRO A 172 19.56 3.64 3.05
N GLU A 173 19.78 2.41 2.58
CA GLU A 173 20.80 2.09 1.57
C GLU A 173 20.33 2.41 0.15
N GLU A 174 19.03 2.43 -0.09
CA GLU A 174 18.41 2.67 -1.39
C GLU A 174 17.11 3.49 -1.21
N PRO A 175 17.20 4.82 -0.99
CA PRO A 175 16.04 5.63 -0.63
C PRO A 175 14.94 5.66 -1.69
N GLU A 176 15.27 5.35 -2.95
CA GLU A 176 14.29 5.20 -4.05
C GLU A 176 13.23 4.13 -3.73
N LYS A 177 13.59 3.10 -2.95
CA LYS A 177 12.63 2.16 -2.37
C LYS A 177 11.93 2.80 -1.18
N SER A 178 10.78 3.40 -1.46
CA SER A 178 9.96 4.12 -0.49
C SER A 178 8.48 3.79 -0.65
N SER A 179 7.70 4.00 0.42
CA SER A 179 6.25 3.85 0.43
C SER A 179 5.62 4.79 1.45
N ILE A 180 4.32 5.03 1.33
CA ILE A 180 3.55 5.86 2.25
C ILE A 180 3.11 5.02 3.45
N TRP A 181 3.23 5.60 4.64
CA TRP A 181 2.66 5.04 5.86
C TRP A 181 1.47 5.85 6.38
N PRO A 182 0.40 5.17 6.81
CA PRO A 182 0.13 3.74 6.62
C PRO A 182 -0.22 3.42 5.16
N PRO A 183 -0.17 2.14 4.76
CA PRO A 183 -0.45 1.75 3.38
C PRO A 183 -1.84 2.19 2.91
N LEU A 184 -1.87 2.95 1.81
CA LEU A 184 -3.10 3.33 1.09
C LEU A 184 -3.48 2.17 0.17
N VAL A 185 -4.75 1.74 0.20
CA VAL A 185 -5.24 0.54 -0.54
C VAL A 185 -6.57 0.83 -1.19
#